data_AF-A0A1Y1LZK1-F1
#
_entry.id   AF-A0A1Y1LZK1-F1
#
_cell.length_a   1.000
_cell.length_b   1.000
_cell.length_c   1.000
_cell.angle_alpha   90.00
_cell.angle_beta   90.00
_cell.angle_gamma   90.00
#
_symmetry.space_group_name_H-M   'P 1'
#
loop_
_entity.id
_entity.type
_entity.pdbx_description
1 polymer ?
#
loop_
_entity_poly.entity_id
_entity_poly.type
_entity_poly.pdbx_seq_one_letter_code
_entity_poly.pdbx_strand_id
1 'polypeptide(L)'
;VDLPHTVQEVSVVLKRIDGTPDTASTGSGAVHSGLSQESLYGTVHIALDKLQRGKDHEDWLQIIDDRQQPIGSMLIKISHAEQIALLAVEYEPLSEILHRFTSGLTTMISASLPGQLRRLSESFLNIFQA
;
A
#
# COMPACT_ATOMS: atom_id res chain seq x y z
N VAL A 1 -20.48 -3.70 -2.33
CA VAL A 1 -20.39 -3.75 -0.87
C VAL A 1 -19.45 -2.63 -0.49
N ASP A 2 -19.97 -1.54 0.05
CA ASP A 2 -19.15 -0.40 0.45
C ASP A 2 -18.22 -0.83 1.57
N LEU A 3 -16.91 -0.66 1.37
CA LEU A 3 -15.95 -0.79 2.46
C LEU A 3 -16.18 0.34 3.47
N PRO A 4 -15.95 0.11 4.77
CA PRO A 4 -15.94 1.17 5.77
C PRO A 4 -15.07 2.33 5.29
N HIS A 5 -15.59 3.55 5.38
CA HIS A 5 -15.00 4.74 4.75
C HIS A 5 -13.63 5.14 5.34
N THR A 6 -13.18 4.49 6.42
CA THR A 6 -11.89 4.77 7.06
C THR A 6 -11.29 3.50 7.67
N VAL A 7 -10.02 3.24 7.36
CA VAL A 7 -9.22 2.23 8.05
C VAL A 7 -8.82 2.81 9.41
N GLN A 8 -9.20 2.15 10.50
CA GLN A 8 -8.98 2.66 11.87
C GLN A 8 -7.69 2.13 12.49
N GLU A 9 -7.24 0.94 12.07
CA GLU A 9 -6.11 0.27 12.68
C GLU A 9 -5.30 -0.48 11.61
N VAL A 10 -3.98 -0.50 11.79
CA VAL A 10 -3.06 -1.37 11.07
C VAL A 10 -2.25 -2.14 12.08
N SER A 11 -2.08 -3.44 11.85
CA SER A 11 -1.23 -4.29 12.69
C SER A 11 -0.07 -4.83 11.87
N VAL A 12 1.14 -4.76 12.44
CA VAL A 12 2.34 -5.37 11.88
C VAL A 12 2.64 -6.63 12.67
N VAL A 13 2.64 -7.78 11.99
CA VAL A 13 2.83 -9.09 12.61
C VAL A 13 4.24 -9.59 12.38
N LEU A 14 4.96 -9.86 13.47
CA LEU A 14 6.26 -10.50 13.46
C LEU A 14 6.06 -12.02 13.54
N LYS A 15 6.50 -12.73 12.51
CA LYS A 15 6.49 -14.20 12.46
C LYS A 15 7.91 -14.75 12.51
N ARG A 16 8.08 -15.87 13.19
CA ARG A 16 9.28 -16.69 13.13
C ARG A 16 9.07 -17.79 12.10
N ILE A 17 10.03 -17.97 11.20
CA ILE A 17 10.04 -19.07 10.25
C ILE A 17 10.89 -20.17 10.85
N ASP A 18 10.25 -21.26 11.26
CA ASP A 18 10.94 -22.45 11.75
C ASP A 18 11.30 -23.31 10.53
N GLY A 19 12.49 -23.04 9.99
CA GLY A 19 13.13 -23.83 8.95
C GLY A 19 14.51 -24.25 9.44
N THR A 20 14.82 -25.55 9.37
CA THR A 20 16.18 -26.05 9.57
C THR A 20 17.10 -25.26 8.65
N PRO A 21 18.14 -24.56 9.15
CA PRO A 21 19.13 -23.99 8.24
C PRO A 21 19.70 -25.18 7.47
N ASP A 22 19.59 -25.16 6.14
CA ASP A 22 20.15 -26.17 5.25
C ASP A 22 21.65 -26.29 5.55
N THR A 23 21.97 -27.15 6.51
CA THR A 23 23.32 -27.65 6.68
C THR A 23 23.47 -28.56 5.49
N ALA A 24 24.29 -28.15 4.53
CA ALA A 24 24.57 -28.90 3.32
C ALA A 24 25.01 -30.33 3.67
N SER A 25 24.04 -31.24 3.82
CA SER A 25 24.28 -32.66 3.92
C SER A 25 24.52 -33.14 2.50
N THR A 26 25.79 -33.32 2.17
CA THR A 26 26.24 -34.10 1.03
C THR A 26 25.72 -35.53 1.18
N GLY A 27 24.52 -35.79 0.65
CA GLY A 27 23.89 -37.09 0.72
C GLY A 27 22.65 -37.11 -0.17
N SER A 28 22.76 -37.82 -1.28
CA SER A 28 21.68 -38.07 -2.23
C SER A 28 20.49 -38.75 -1.52
N GLY A 29 19.39 -38.01 -1.35
CA GLY A 29 18.11 -38.56 -0.89
C GLY A 29 17.05 -37.46 -0.85
N ALA A 30 16.01 -37.63 -1.68
CA ALA A 30 14.77 -36.87 -1.80
C ALA A 30 14.63 -35.59 -0.94
N VAL A 31 14.75 -34.43 -1.59
CA VAL A 31 14.38 -33.12 -1.02
C VAL A 31 12.86 -33.06 -0.89
N HIS A 32 12.34 -33.50 0.26
CA HIS A 32 11.07 -32.97 0.73
C HIS A 32 11.34 -31.53 1.14
N SER A 33 10.98 -30.58 0.27
CA SER A 33 10.88 -29.17 0.63
C SER A 33 9.85 -29.08 1.76
N GLY A 34 10.36 -29.16 3.00
CA GLY A 34 9.55 -29.09 4.20
C GLY A 34 8.89 -27.73 4.22
N LEU A 35 7.55 -27.73 4.29
CA LEU A 35 6.75 -26.55 4.56
C LEU A 35 7.35 -25.84 5.78
N SER A 36 8.03 -24.71 5.57
CA SER A 36 8.55 -23.92 6.68
C SER A 36 7.38 -23.50 7.55
N GLN A 37 7.40 -23.87 8.83
CA GLN A 37 6.30 -23.58 9.72
C GLN A 37 6.44 -22.14 10.21
N GLU A 38 5.48 -21.29 9.85
CA GLU A 38 5.41 -19.93 10.38
C GLU A 38 4.72 -19.93 11.75
N SER A 39 5.40 -19.43 12.77
CA SER A 39 4.80 -19.16 14.09
C SER A 39 4.68 -17.66 14.31
N LEU A 40 3.51 -17.20 14.80
CA LEU A 40 3.37 -15.85 15.33
C LEU A 40 4.35 -15.65 16.48
N TYR A 41 5.12 -14.56 16.45
CA TYR A 41 6.09 -14.23 17.48
C TYR A 41 5.72 -12.95 18.22
N GLY A 42 5.12 -11.96 17.53
CA GLY A 42 4.54 -10.78 18.18
C GLY A 42 3.83 -9.87 17.20
N THR A 43 3.16 -8.84 17.71
CA THR A 43 2.38 -7.88 16.93
C THR A 43 2.62 -6.47 17.42
N VAL A 44 2.63 -5.51 16.50
CA VAL A 44 2.55 -4.08 16.78
C VAL A 44 1.20 -3.57 16.27
N HIS A 45 0.43 -2.93 17.13
CA HIS A 45 -0.86 -2.33 16.78
C HIS A 45 -0.71 -0.82 16.60
N ILE A 46 -1.21 -0.29 15.49
CA ILE A 46 -1.16 1.13 15.16
C ILE A 46 -2.59 1.64 14.96
N ALA A 47 -3.02 2.51 15.85
CA ALA A 47 -4.31 3.20 15.75
C ALA A 47 -4.19 4.37 14.75
N LEU A 48 -4.63 4.16 13.51
CA LEU A 48 -4.55 5.16 12.44
C LEU A 48 -5.43 6.39 12.69
N ASP A 49 -6.52 6.21 13.43
CA ASP A 49 -7.44 7.29 13.85
C ASP A 49 -6.75 8.32 14.77
N LYS A 50 -5.67 7.94 15.45
CA LYS A 50 -4.85 8.83 16.28
C LYS A 50 -3.74 9.53 15.50
N LEU A 51 -3.49 9.13 14.26
CA LEU A 51 -2.45 9.73 13.41
C LEU A 51 -3.00 10.88 12.59
N GLN A 52 -2.22 11.96 12.49
CA GLN A 52 -2.58 13.09 11.64
C GLN A 52 -2.49 12.70 10.16
N ARG A 53 -3.61 12.86 9.43
CA ARG A 53 -3.67 12.62 7.98
C ARG A 53 -2.78 13.57 7.19
N GLY A 54 -2.19 13.06 6.11
CA GLY A 54 -1.32 13.81 5.20
C GLY A 54 0.08 14.13 5.76
N LYS A 55 0.41 13.62 6.95
CA LYS A 55 1.72 13.80 7.59
C LYS A 55 2.36 12.44 7.84
N ASP A 56 3.67 12.37 7.58
CA ASP A 56 4.46 11.21 7.97
C ASP A 56 4.57 11.14 9.50
N HIS A 57 4.26 9.98 10.07
CA HIS A 57 4.46 9.66 11.48
C HIS A 57 5.54 8.60 11.59
N GLU A 58 6.52 8.81 12.45
CA GLU A 58 7.61 7.87 12.68
C GLU A 58 7.84 7.73 14.18
N ASP A 59 7.74 6.50 14.71
CA ASP A 59 7.91 6.23 16.14
C ASP A 59 8.41 4.80 16.40
N TRP A 60 9.03 4.62 17.57
CA TRP A 60 9.41 3.31 18.08
C TRP A 60 8.25 2.70 18.86
N LEU A 61 7.67 1.63 18.31
CA LEU A 61 6.54 0.94 18.90
C LEU A 61 6.96 -0.40 19.50
N GLN A 62 6.34 -0.79 20.61
CA GLN A 62 6.61 -2.06 21.28
C GLN A 62 5.98 -3.23 20.52
N ILE A 63 6.76 -4.29 20.33
CA ILE A 63 6.28 -5.56 19.80
C ILE A 63 5.73 -6.35 20.99
N ILE A 64 4.45 -6.71 20.93
CA ILE A 64 3.75 -7.42 22.00
C ILE A 64 3.54 -8.88 21.59
N ASP A 65 3.89 -9.82 22.47
CA ASP A 65 3.65 -11.25 22.25
C ASP A 65 2.20 -11.67 22.60
N ASP A 66 1.92 -12.96 22.45
CA ASP A 66 0.62 -13.56 22.79
C ASP A 66 0.28 -13.48 24.29
N ARG A 67 1.30 -13.29 25.15
CA ARG A 67 1.19 -13.13 26.61
C ARG A 67 1.10 -11.67 27.05
N GLN A 68 0.91 -10.75 26.12
CA GLN A 68 0.87 -9.30 26.38
C GLN A 68 2.18 -8.75 26.98
N GLN A 69 3.31 -9.38 26.67
CA GLN A 69 4.64 -8.93 27.09
C GLN A 69 5.38 -8.22 25.96
N PRO A 70 6.11 -7.13 26.26
CA PRO A 70 6.99 -6.50 25.29
C PRO A 70 8.21 -7.39 25.04
N ILE A 71 8.40 -7.79 23.79
CA ILE A 71 9.51 -8.66 23.36
C ILE A 71 10.57 -7.92 22.53
N GLY A 72 10.36 -6.63 22.27
CA GLY A 72 11.26 -5.78 21.50
C GLY A 72 10.56 -4.52 21.01
N SER A 73 11.27 -3.75 20.18
CA SER A 73 10.74 -2.51 19.58
C SER A 73 10.97 -2.47 18.08
N MET A 74 10.07 -1.83 17.35
CA MET A 74 10.14 -1.63 15.91
C MET A 74 10.01 -0.14 15.60
N LEU A 75 10.94 0.41 14.80
CA LEU A 75 10.79 1.75 14.23
C LEU A 75 9.84 1.65 13.04
N ILE A 76 8.72 2.37 13.10
CA ILE A 76 7.71 2.32 12.07
C ILE A 76 7.46 3.72 11.56
N LYS A 77 7.54 3.90 10.24
CA LYS A 77 7.16 5.12 9.54
C LYS A 77 5.88 4.87 8.73
N ILE A 78 4.87 5.70 8.96
CA ILE A 78 3.53 5.60 8.36
C ILE A 78 3.21 6.92 7.67
N SER A 79 2.76 6.82 6.42
CA SER A 79 2.22 7.94 5.66
C SER A 79 0.78 7.62 5.31
N HIS A 80 -0.17 8.33 5.93
CA HIS A 80 -1.59 8.15 5.67
C HIS A 80 -2.07 9.22 4.68
N ALA A 81 -2.16 8.85 3.40
CA ALA A 81 -2.70 9.68 2.34
C ALA A 81 -4.14 9.26 2.04
N GLU A 82 -5.09 10.19 2.19
CA GLU A 82 -6.45 9.98 1.68
C GLU A 82 -6.47 10.26 0.18
N GLN A 83 -7.00 9.30 -0.58
CA GLN A 83 -7.25 9.49 -2.00
C GLN A 83 -8.77 9.49 -2.20
N ILE A 84 -9.31 10.62 -2.63
CA ILE A 84 -10.72 10.72 -2.99
C ILE A 84 -10.87 10.08 -4.38
N ALA A 85 -11.56 8.95 -4.43
CA ALA A 85 -12.07 8.40 -5.68
C ALA A 85 -13.54 8.80 -5.77
N LEU A 86 -13.89 9.60 -6.78
CA LEU A 86 -15.28 9.92 -7.06
C LEU A 86 -15.96 8.73 -7.75
N LEU A 87 -17.29 8.66 -7.67
CA LEU A 87 -18.08 7.74 -8.48
C LEU A 87 -17.93 8.10 -9.96
N ALA A 88 -18.08 7.12 -10.85
CA ALA A 88 -17.94 7.34 -12.29
C ALA A 88 -18.85 8.47 -12.82
N VAL A 89 -20.08 8.57 -12.29
CA VAL A 89 -21.04 9.62 -12.65
C VAL A 89 -20.55 11.03 -12.31
N GLU A 90 -19.74 11.17 -11.26
CA GLU A 90 -19.22 12.46 -10.82
C GLU A 90 -18.05 12.93 -11.72
N TYR A 91 -17.44 12.02 -12.48
CA TYR A 91 -16.41 12.37 -13.47
C TYR A 91 -16.99 12.75 -14.84
N GLU A 92 -18.29 12.54 -15.09
CA GLU A 92 -18.89 12.76 -16.42
C GLU A 92 -18.70 14.20 -16.95
N PRO A 93 -18.95 15.28 -16.17
CA PRO A 93 -18.75 16.64 -16.67
C PRO A 93 -17.29 16.92 -17.05
N LEU A 94 -16.33 16.36 -16.30
CA LEU A 94 -14.90 16.48 -16.62
C LEU A 94 -14.56 15.70 -17.89
N SER A 95 -15.12 14.50 -18.04
CA SER A 95 -14.95 13.67 -19.23
C SER A 95 -15.45 14.39 -20.48
N GLU A 96 -16.63 15.01 -20.45
CA GLU A 96 -17.18 15.77 -21.57
C GLU A 96 -16.26 16.92 -22.01
N ILE A 97 -15.73 17.69 -21.05
CA ILE A 97 -14.82 18.80 -21.34
C ILE A 97 -13.50 18.28 -21.94
N LEU A 98 -12.96 17.18 -21.41
CA LEU A 98 -11.74 16.55 -21.94
C LEU A 98 -11.95 16.02 -23.37
N HIS A 99 -13.12 15.45 -23.68
CA HIS A 99 -13.48 14.99 -25.02
C HIS A 99 -13.76 16.15 -25.99
N ARG A 100 -14.06 17.35 -25.50
CA ARG A 100 -14.17 18.55 -26.33
C ARG A 100 -12.80 19.09 -26.70
N PHE A 101 -12.12 18.42 -27.63
CA PHE A 101 -10.75 18.76 -28.07
C PHE A 101 -10.59 20.20 -28.56
N THR A 102 -11.65 20.84 -29.08
CA THR A 102 -11.66 22.26 -29.47
C THR A 102 -11.45 23.22 -28.30
N SER A 103 -11.61 22.77 -27.05
CA SER A 103 -11.29 23.55 -25.85
C SER A 103 -9.79 23.78 -25.65
N GLY A 104 -8.93 22.97 -26.29
CA GLY A 104 -7.48 22.99 -26.06
C GLY A 104 -7.05 22.54 -24.66
N LEU A 105 -7.97 22.01 -23.83
CA LEU A 105 -7.68 21.66 -22.44
C LEU A 105 -6.54 20.63 -22.31
N THR A 106 -6.52 19.60 -23.15
CA THR A 106 -5.45 18.60 -23.17
C THR A 106 -4.09 19.22 -23.47
N THR A 107 -4.03 20.23 -24.35
CA THR A 107 -2.82 21.01 -24.64
C THR A 107 -2.40 21.87 -23.45
N MET A 108 -3.34 22.56 -22.80
CA MET A 108 -3.05 23.36 -21.60
C MET A 108 -2.53 22.50 -20.44
N ILE A 109 -3.14 21.33 -20.20
CA ILE A 109 -2.67 20.38 -19.19
C ILE A 109 -1.26 19.91 -19.52
N SER A 110 -1.01 19.53 -20.79
CA SER A 110 0.31 19.09 -21.25
C SER A 110 1.39 20.15 -21.05
N ALA A 111 1.07 21.42 -21.34
CA ALA A 111 1.98 22.55 -21.13
C ALA A 111 2.28 22.80 -19.64
N SER A 112 1.32 22.54 -18.76
CA SER A 112 1.49 22.70 -17.31
C SER A 112 2.31 21.58 -16.65
N LEU A 113 2.49 20.43 -17.32
CA LEU A 113 3.15 19.23 -16.80
C LEU A 113 4.28 18.73 -17.74
N PRO A 114 5.29 19.55 -18.06
CA PRO A 114 6.28 19.24 -19.11
C PRO A 114 7.12 18.00 -18.82
N GLY A 115 7.33 17.63 -17.55
CA GLY A 115 8.14 16.47 -17.16
C GLY A 115 7.40 15.12 -17.16
N GLN A 116 6.08 15.11 -17.41
CA GLN A 116 5.24 13.91 -17.20
C GLN A 116 4.45 13.51 -18.45
N LEU A 117 4.83 14.02 -19.63
CA LEU A 117 4.07 13.85 -20.87
C LEU A 117 3.79 12.39 -21.24
N ARG A 118 4.73 11.47 -20.98
CA ARG A 118 4.52 10.04 -21.22
C ARG A 118 3.34 9.51 -20.39
N ARG A 119 3.40 9.69 -19.06
CA ARG A 119 2.33 9.26 -18.15
C ARG A 119 1.00 9.95 -18.49
N LEU A 120 1.05 11.24 -18.83
CA LEU A 120 -0.12 12.00 -19.21
C LEU A 120 -0.76 11.46 -20.51
N SER A 121 0.04 11.10 -21.51
CA SER A 121 -0.45 10.51 -22.76
C SER A 121 -1.09 9.14 -22.53
N GLU A 122 -0.50 8.30 -21.67
CA GLU A 122 -1.06 7.00 -21.29
C GLU A 122 -2.41 7.18 -20.58
N SER A 123 -2.51 8.14 -19.65
CA SER A 123 -3.77 8.49 -18.97
C SER A 123 -4.83 8.99 -19.95
N PHE A 124 -4.50 9.90 -20.87
CA PHE A 124 -5.45 10.39 -21.87
C PHE A 124 -5.91 9.27 -22.80
N LEU A 125 -5.02 8.39 -23.24
CA LEU A 125 -5.41 7.23 -24.05
C LEU A 125 -6.41 6.34 -23.30
N ASN A 126 -6.15 6.04 -22.03
CA ASN A 126 -7.08 5.24 -21.23
C ASN A 126 -8.44 5.92 -21.07
N ILE A 127 -8.49 7.25 -20.90
CA ILE A 127 -9.74 8.01 -20.77
C ILE A 127 -10.53 8.03 -22.09
N PHE A 128 -9.86 8.22 -23.22
CA PHE A 128 -10.52 8.39 -24.52
C PHE A 128 -10.82 7.08 -25.26
N GLN A 129 -10.28 5.95 -24.78
CA GLN A 129 -10.53 4.61 -25.33
C GLN A 129 -11.50 3.77 -24.48
N ALA A 130 -11.79 4.19 -23.25
CA ALA A 130 -12.79 3.57 -22.39
C ALA A 130 -14.21 3.90 -22.86
#